data_AF-A0A328SHT5-F1
#
_entry.id   AF-A0A328SHT5-F1
#
_cell.length_a   1.000
_cell.length_b   1.000
_cell.length_c   1.000
_cell.angle_alpha   90.00
_cell.angle_beta   90.00
_cell.angle_gamma   90.00
#
_symmetry.space_group_name_H-M   'P 1'
#
loop_
_entity.id
_entity.type
_entity.pdbx_description
1 polymer ?
#
loop_
_entity_poly.entity_id
_entity_poly.type
_entity_poly.pdbx_seq_one_letter_code
_entity_poly.pdbx_strand_id
1 'polypeptide(L)'
;MKKSRLKLFKTTSLTISLLGVILILLTVGVIGYVLVSGLSDTVSTTVSSGSSYDQLDQVKAQYNDINNKYTQLGKKLGTNPDPTVKTTYNTGKVKLDEISQDLSSIQNDISNGKTEADIQKKLNQTKTKIGEVNDIYNQIA
;
A
#
# COMPACT_ATOMS: atom_id res chain seq x y z
N MET A 1 -8.09 51.32 -4.34
CA MET A 1 -7.54 50.13 -5.02
C MET A 1 -7.60 48.89 -4.12
N LYS A 2 -8.78 48.27 -3.93
CA LYS A 2 -8.98 47.14 -2.97
C LYS A 2 -9.88 46.01 -3.51
N LYS A 3 -9.91 45.76 -4.82
CA LYS A 3 -10.74 44.67 -5.41
C LYS A 3 -9.95 43.47 -5.95
N SER A 4 -8.62 43.57 -6.03
CA SER A 4 -7.80 42.56 -6.74
C SER A 4 -7.44 41.33 -5.88
N ARG A 5 -7.17 41.52 -4.57
CA ARG A 5 -6.70 40.42 -3.71
C ARG A 5 -7.78 39.39 -3.37
N LEU A 6 -9.06 39.75 -3.44
CA LEU A 6 -10.17 38.81 -3.17
C LEU A 6 -10.37 37.79 -4.30
N LYS A 7 -10.02 38.14 -5.56
CA LYS A 7 -10.12 37.20 -6.69
C LYS A 7 -9.04 36.13 -6.64
N LEU A 8 -7.85 36.45 -6.14
CA LEU A 8 -6.76 35.48 -6.00
C LEU A 8 -7.14 34.32 -5.06
N PHE A 9 -7.80 34.60 -3.93
CA PHE A 9 -8.22 33.56 -2.98
C PHE A 9 -9.27 32.61 -3.55
N LYS A 10 -10.23 33.10 -4.34
CA LYS A 10 -11.23 32.24 -4.99
C LYS A 10 -10.62 31.40 -6.10
N THR A 11 -9.73 31.97 -6.91
CA THR A 11 -9.13 31.22 -8.04
C THR A 11 -8.15 30.16 -7.53
N THR A 12 -7.34 30.46 -6.51
CA THR A 12 -6.40 29.50 -5.92
C THR A 12 -7.13 28.38 -5.16
N SER A 13 -8.22 28.66 -4.45
CA SER A 13 -8.97 27.59 -3.75
C SER A 13 -9.69 26.66 -4.74
N LEU A 14 -10.14 27.20 -5.87
CA LEU A 14 -10.87 26.44 -6.88
C LEU A 14 -9.92 25.55 -7.70
N THR A 15 -8.68 25.98 -7.94
CA THR A 15 -7.64 25.15 -8.57
C THR A 15 -7.13 24.04 -7.64
N ILE A 16 -6.96 24.30 -6.35
CA ILE A 16 -6.55 23.27 -5.36
C ILE A 16 -7.60 22.14 -5.27
N SER A 17 -8.89 22.51 -5.27
CA SER A 17 -10.00 21.54 -5.21
C SER A 17 -10.08 20.68 -6.48
N LEU A 18 -9.94 21.31 -7.65
CA LEU A 18 -9.95 20.60 -8.93
C LEU A 18 -8.76 19.64 -9.07
N LEU A 19 -7.57 20.04 -8.63
CA LEU A 19 -6.37 19.18 -8.62
C LEU A 19 -6.55 17.95 -7.71
N GLY A 20 -7.19 18.12 -6.54
CA GLY A 20 -7.50 17.00 -5.64
C GLY A 20 -8.43 15.97 -6.28
N VAL A 21 -9.48 16.43 -6.97
CA VAL A 21 -10.42 15.53 -7.67
C VAL A 21 -9.74 14.81 -8.83
N ILE A 22 -8.87 15.49 -9.59
CA ILE A 22 -8.09 14.87 -10.68
C ILE A 22 -7.13 13.79 -10.14
N LEU A 23 -6.46 14.04 -9.02
CA LEU A 23 -5.58 13.06 -8.37
C LEU A 23 -6.35 11.82 -7.88
N ILE A 24 -7.57 12.01 -7.35
CA ILE A 24 -8.43 10.90 -6.95
C ILE A 24 -8.83 10.07 -8.18
N LEU A 25 -9.25 10.72 -9.27
CA LEU A 25 -9.63 10.03 -10.51
C LEU A 25 -8.45 9.28 -11.16
N LEU A 26 -7.25 9.86 -11.14
CA LEU A 26 -6.03 9.19 -11.60
C LEU A 26 -5.69 7.97 -10.74
N THR A 27 -5.78 8.11 -9.41
CA THR A 27 -5.55 6.98 -8.50
C THR A 27 -6.53 5.84 -8.75
N VAL A 28 -7.83 6.15 -8.90
CA VAL A 28 -8.86 5.15 -9.22
C VAL A 28 -8.62 4.54 -10.62
N GLY A 29 -8.21 5.35 -11.59
CA GLY A 29 -7.88 4.89 -12.95
C GLY A 29 -6.67 3.95 -13.00
N VAL A 30 -5.62 4.25 -12.22
CA VAL A 30 -4.44 3.38 -12.06
C VAL A 30 -4.84 2.08 -11.36
N ILE A 31 -5.64 2.14 -10.29
CA ILE A 31 -6.15 0.95 -9.60
C ILE A 31 -6.96 0.08 -10.57
N GLY A 32 -7.87 0.67 -11.36
CA GLY A 32 -8.65 -0.05 -12.37
C GLY A 32 -7.79 -0.70 -13.46
N TYR A 33 -6.74 -0.01 -13.93
CA TYR A 33 -5.83 -0.53 -14.95
C TYR A 33 -4.94 -1.67 -14.41
N VAL A 34 -4.38 -1.51 -13.20
CA VAL A 34 -3.55 -2.52 -12.53
C VAL A 34 -4.37 -3.78 -12.20
N LEU A 35 -5.65 -3.63 -11.82
CA LEU A 35 -6.56 -4.75 -11.59
C LEU A 35 -6.79 -5.59 -12.86
N VAL A 36 -6.89 -4.98 -14.04
CA VAL A 36 -7.14 -5.71 -15.29
C VAL A 36 -5.86 -6.32 -15.88
N SER A 37 -4.71 -5.67 -15.70
CA SER A 37 -3.43 -6.15 -16.25
C SER A 37 -2.74 -7.22 -15.38
N GLY A 38 -3.00 -7.27 -14.07
CA GLY A 38 -2.50 -8.32 -13.18
C GLY A 38 -3.28 -9.64 -13.18
N LEU A 39 -4.49 -9.67 -13.77
CA LEU A 39 -5.36 -10.85 -13.77
C LEU A 39 -5.20 -11.78 -14.98
N SER A 40 -4.51 -11.34 -16.04
CA SER A 40 -4.41 -12.14 -17.27
C SER A 40 -3.34 -13.23 -17.24
N ASP A 41 -2.40 -13.22 -16.30
CA ASP A 41 -1.29 -14.17 -16.26
C ASP A 41 -1.14 -14.81 -14.88
N THR A 42 -2.04 -15.72 -14.49
CA THR A 42 -1.63 -16.80 -13.57
C THR A 42 -2.34 -18.10 -13.91
N VAL A 43 -1.60 -18.86 -14.71
CA VAL A 43 -1.61 -20.29 -14.98
C VAL A 43 -2.15 -21.12 -13.81
N SER A 44 -3.16 -21.93 -14.11
CA SER A 44 -3.60 -23.07 -13.31
C SER A 44 -2.49 -24.11 -13.17
N THR A 45 -1.81 -24.14 -12.02
CA THR A 45 -1.06 -25.32 -11.60
C THR A 45 -1.23 -25.50 -10.10
N THR A 46 -1.99 -26.54 -9.74
CA THR A 46 -2.09 -27.13 -8.41
C THR A 46 -0.69 -27.29 -7.81
N VAL A 47 -0.42 -26.63 -6.68
CA VAL A 47 0.84 -26.76 -5.96
C VAL A 47 0.60 -27.17 -4.50
N SER A 48 1.30 -28.22 -4.05
CA SER A 48 1.16 -28.83 -2.71
C SER A 48 1.41 -27.81 -1.58
N SER A 49 0.92 -28.06 -0.36
CA SER A 49 1.08 -27.17 0.82
C SER A 49 2.50 -26.64 1.07
N GLY A 50 3.55 -27.35 0.64
CA GLY A 50 4.94 -26.84 0.66
C GLY A 50 5.15 -25.55 -0.14
N SER A 51 4.51 -25.41 -1.31
CA SER A 51 4.62 -24.20 -2.13
C SER A 51 3.96 -22.98 -1.50
N SER A 52 2.90 -23.20 -0.71
CA SER A 52 2.18 -22.13 0.00
C SER A 52 3.04 -21.54 1.10
N TYR A 53 3.82 -22.38 1.80
CA TYR A 53 4.82 -21.90 2.77
C TYR A 53 5.95 -21.14 2.08
N ASP A 54 6.49 -21.65 0.97
CA ASP A 54 7.55 -20.95 0.21
C ASP A 54 7.10 -19.56 -0.26
N GLN A 55 5.87 -19.46 -0.77
CA GLN A 55 5.31 -18.17 -1.18
C GLN A 55 5.03 -17.26 0.02
N LEU A 56 4.55 -17.78 1.14
CA LEU A 56 4.40 -17.00 2.36
C LEU A 56 5.74 -16.44 2.83
N ASP A 57 6.80 -17.23 2.80
CA ASP A 57 8.14 -16.79 3.19
C ASP A 57 8.71 -15.72 2.23
N GLN A 58 8.42 -15.82 0.93
CA GLN A 58 8.74 -14.76 -0.02
C GLN A 58 8.02 -13.44 0.34
N VAL A 59 6.72 -13.50 0.67
CA VAL A 59 5.95 -12.30 1.06
C VAL A 59 6.44 -11.76 2.41
N LYS A 60 6.80 -12.61 3.37
CA LYS A 60 7.42 -12.20 4.64
C LYS A 60 8.76 -11.50 4.40
N ALA A 61 9.58 -11.97 3.47
CA ALA A 61 10.83 -11.30 3.11
C ALA A 61 10.58 -9.90 2.53
N GLN A 62 9.60 -9.75 1.63
CA GLN A 62 9.18 -8.45 1.09
C GLN A 62 8.66 -7.51 2.19
N TYR A 63 7.82 -8.03 3.09
CA TYR A 63 7.33 -7.29 4.26
C TYR A 63 8.49 -6.81 5.15
N ASN A 64 9.46 -7.68 5.44
CA ASN A 64 10.60 -7.33 6.27
C ASN A 64 11.46 -6.24 5.63
N ASP A 65 11.69 -6.27 4.30
CA ASP A 65 12.40 -5.22 3.59
C ASP A 65 11.71 -3.85 3.75
N ILE A 66 10.41 -3.78 3.48
CA ILE A 66 9.66 -2.52 3.60
C ILE A 66 9.53 -2.06 5.05
N ASN A 67 9.37 -2.97 6.01
CA ASN A 67 9.35 -2.64 7.43
C ASN A 67 10.70 -2.08 7.90
N ASN A 68 11.81 -2.61 7.39
CA ASN A 68 13.16 -2.08 7.65
C ASN A 68 13.32 -0.67 7.07
N LYS A 69 12.83 -0.43 5.84
CA LYS A 69 12.79 0.91 5.24
C LYS A 69 11.99 1.91 6.10
N TYR A 70 10.81 1.52 6.60
CA TYR A 70 10.02 2.36 7.51
C TYR A 70 10.69 2.60 8.86
N THR A 71 11.40 1.60 9.40
CA THR A 71 12.16 1.75 10.63
C THR A 71 13.30 2.76 10.45
N GLN A 72 14.01 2.70 9.32
CA GLN A 72 15.05 3.68 8.98
C GLN A 72 14.48 5.07 8.72
N LEU A 73 13.35 5.17 8.02
CA LEU A 73 12.66 6.44 7.77
C LEU A 73 12.24 7.10 9.08
N GLY A 74 11.67 6.35 10.02
CA GLY A 74 11.32 6.86 11.34
C GLY A 74 12.51 7.46 12.10
N LYS A 75 13.70 6.84 11.99
CA LYS A 75 14.94 7.40 12.56
C LYS A 75 15.36 8.69 11.86
N LYS A 76 15.21 8.79 10.54
CA LYS A 76 15.56 9.98 9.74
C LYS A 76 14.61 11.16 10.00
N LEU A 77 13.32 10.88 10.22
CA LEU A 77 12.30 11.90 10.48
C LEU A 77 12.52 12.67 11.81
N GLY A 78 13.25 12.09 12.76
CA GLY A 78 13.58 12.74 14.02
C GLY A 78 12.34 13.06 14.88
N THR A 79 12.46 14.03 15.78
CA THR A 79 11.42 14.35 16.79
C THR A 79 10.36 15.35 16.31
N ASN A 80 10.65 16.17 15.29
CA ASN A 80 9.72 17.19 14.75
C ASN A 80 9.64 17.13 13.21
N PRO A 81 9.13 16.04 12.62
CA PRO A 81 8.83 16.00 11.19
C PRO A 81 7.65 16.92 10.85
N ASP A 82 7.59 17.33 9.58
CA ASP A 82 6.42 18.02 9.01
C ASP A 82 5.12 17.24 9.33
N PRO A 83 4.01 17.89 9.73
CA PRO A 83 2.77 17.21 10.08
C PRO A 83 2.22 16.30 8.97
N THR A 84 2.40 16.69 7.70
CA THR A 84 1.99 15.92 6.53
C THR A 84 2.82 14.66 6.43
N VAL A 85 4.14 14.80 6.53
CA VAL A 85 5.09 13.68 6.51
C VAL A 85 4.84 12.71 7.67
N LYS A 86 4.59 13.23 8.87
CA LYS A 86 4.25 12.42 10.05
C LYS A 86 2.97 11.63 9.83
N THR A 87 1.95 12.25 9.22
CA THR A 87 0.67 11.60 8.94
C THR A 87 0.85 10.48 7.92
N THR A 88 1.52 10.75 6.79
CA THR A 88 1.80 9.74 5.75
C THR A 88 2.64 8.58 6.30
N TYR A 89 3.63 8.87 7.15
CA TYR A 89 4.42 7.85 7.85
C TYR A 89 3.55 6.96 8.74
N ASN A 90 2.69 7.57 9.56
CA ASN A 90 1.80 6.83 10.46
C ASN A 90 0.79 5.98 9.68
N THR A 91 0.24 6.49 8.58
CA THR A 91 -0.64 5.71 7.69
C THR A 91 0.07 4.48 7.15
N GLY A 92 1.32 4.62 6.70
CA GLY A 92 2.14 3.50 6.28
C GLY A 92 2.41 2.48 7.39
N LYS A 93 2.67 2.94 8.61
CA LYS A 93 2.86 2.06 9.78
C LYS A 93 1.59 1.27 10.13
N VAL A 94 0.42 1.90 10.10
CA VAL A 94 -0.85 1.20 10.31
C VAL A 94 -1.05 0.10 9.26
N LYS A 95 -0.80 0.39 7.98
CA LYS A 95 -0.88 -0.61 6.91
C LYS A 95 0.16 -1.73 7.07
N LEU A 96 1.37 -1.43 7.56
CA LEU A 96 2.35 -2.48 7.90
C LEU A 96 1.85 -3.42 9.00
N ASP A 97 1.17 -2.89 10.01
CA ASP A 97 0.59 -3.70 11.08
C ASP A 97 -0.55 -4.58 10.54
N GLU A 98 -1.39 -4.04 9.64
CA GLU A 98 -2.42 -4.84 8.93
C GLU A 98 -1.79 -5.97 8.11
N ILE A 99 -0.70 -5.71 7.37
CA ILE A 99 0.02 -6.74 6.60
C ILE A 99 0.57 -7.82 7.53
N SER A 100 1.11 -7.45 8.69
CA SER A 100 1.60 -8.42 9.67
C SER A 100 0.48 -9.34 10.20
N GLN A 101 -0.72 -8.79 10.39
CA GLN A 101 -1.90 -9.56 10.78
C GLN A 101 -2.34 -10.50 9.65
N ASP A 102 -2.35 -10.03 8.40
CA ASP A 102 -2.69 -10.85 7.24
C ASP A 102 -1.71 -12.02 7.07
N LEU A 103 -0.40 -11.77 7.20
CA LEU A 103 0.63 -12.82 7.15
C LEU A 103 0.42 -13.91 8.21
N SER A 104 0.04 -13.48 9.42
CA SER A 104 -0.29 -14.41 10.51
C SER A 104 -1.58 -15.20 10.20
N SER A 105 -2.59 -14.54 9.62
CA SER A 105 -3.83 -15.19 9.17
C SER A 105 -3.57 -16.22 8.07
N ILE A 106 -2.71 -15.90 7.10
CA ILE A 106 -2.33 -16.81 6.02
C ILE A 106 -1.60 -18.04 6.59
N GLN A 107 -0.65 -17.83 7.51
CA GLN A 107 0.05 -18.92 8.16
C GLN A 107 -0.92 -19.87 8.90
N ASN A 108 -1.89 -19.31 9.62
CA ASN A 108 -2.93 -20.08 10.29
C ASN A 108 -3.81 -20.83 9.29
N ASP A 109 -4.18 -20.22 8.17
CA ASP A 109 -4.98 -20.85 7.14
C ASP A 109 -4.23 -22.01 6.44
N ILE A 110 -2.94 -21.85 6.17
CA ILE A 110 -2.08 -22.94 5.67
C ILE A 110 -2.03 -24.08 6.69
N SER A 111 -1.80 -23.75 7.98
CA SER A 111 -1.72 -24.75 9.07
C SER A 111 -3.04 -25.50 9.28
N ASN A 112 -4.17 -24.82 9.09
CA ASN A 112 -5.51 -25.40 9.20
C ASN A 112 -5.95 -26.13 7.92
N GLY A 113 -5.08 -26.25 6.91
CA GLY A 113 -5.35 -26.99 5.68
C GLY A 113 -6.43 -26.34 4.80
N LYS A 114 -6.53 -25.01 4.79
CA LYS A 114 -7.42 -24.32 3.85
C LYS A 114 -7.04 -24.59 2.40
N THR A 115 -7.99 -24.31 1.50
CA THR A 115 -7.77 -24.54 0.08
C THR A 115 -6.66 -23.64 -0.44
N GLU A 116 -5.90 -24.18 -1.39
CA GLU A 116 -4.82 -23.46 -2.06
C GLU A 116 -5.32 -22.15 -2.69
N ALA A 117 -6.51 -22.18 -3.33
CA ALA A 117 -7.12 -20.99 -3.93
C ALA A 117 -7.36 -19.87 -2.90
N ASP A 118 -7.82 -20.21 -1.69
CA ASP A 118 -8.03 -19.23 -0.63
C ASP A 118 -6.71 -18.64 -0.13
N ILE A 119 -5.68 -19.49 0.01
CA ILE A 119 -4.34 -19.08 0.44
C ILE A 119 -3.72 -18.14 -0.61
N GLN A 120 -3.77 -18.51 -1.89
CA GLN A 120 -3.26 -17.67 -2.99
C GLN A 120 -3.96 -16.33 -3.07
N LYS A 121 -5.29 -16.32 -2.93
CA LYS A 121 -6.07 -15.09 -2.91
C LYS A 121 -5.59 -14.15 -1.82
N LYS A 122 -5.42 -14.66 -0.59
CA LYS A 122 -4.92 -13.86 0.54
C LYS A 122 -3.47 -13.41 0.32
N LEU A 123 -2.58 -14.29 -0.14
CA LEU A 123 -1.19 -13.94 -0.46
C LEU A 123 -1.12 -12.80 -1.47
N ASN A 124 -1.92 -12.86 -2.54
CA ASN A 124 -1.97 -11.81 -3.55
C ASN A 124 -2.51 -10.49 -2.99
N GLN A 125 -3.56 -10.53 -2.16
CA GLN A 125 -4.05 -9.35 -1.45
C GLN A 125 -2.98 -8.73 -0.55
N THR A 126 -2.23 -9.55 0.20
CA THR A 126 -1.14 -9.09 1.06
C THR A 126 0.00 -8.49 0.24
N LYS A 127 0.37 -9.09 -0.90
CA LYS A 127 1.35 -8.52 -1.84
C LYS A 127 0.91 -7.15 -2.37
N THR A 128 -0.36 -6.99 -2.72
CA THR A 128 -0.92 -5.68 -3.12
C THR A 128 -0.77 -4.66 -2.01
N LYS A 129 -1.12 -5.00 -0.76
CA LYS A 129 -0.94 -4.09 0.39
C LYS A 129 0.53 -3.71 0.61
N ILE A 130 1.48 -4.63 0.42
CA ILE A 130 2.92 -4.32 0.48
C ILE A 130 3.29 -3.30 -0.60
N GLY A 131 2.78 -3.45 -1.82
CA GLY A 131 2.94 -2.47 -2.89
C GLY A 131 2.42 -1.09 -2.50
N GLU A 132 1.20 -1.01 -1.98
CA GLU A 132 0.62 0.25 -1.50
C GLU A 132 1.47 0.93 -0.42
N VAL A 133 2.00 0.16 0.54
CA VAL A 133 2.89 0.67 1.58
C VAL A 133 4.20 1.18 0.98
N ASN A 134 4.75 0.50 -0.03
CA ASN A 134 5.94 0.96 -0.74
C ASN A 134 5.68 2.27 -1.49
N ASP A 135 4.49 2.45 -2.05
CA ASP A 135 4.10 3.71 -2.71
C ASP A 135 3.93 4.85 -1.69
N ILE A 136 3.36 4.57 -0.52
CA ILE A 136 3.28 5.53 0.59
C ILE A 136 4.69 5.91 1.07
N TYR A 137 5.60 4.94 1.17
CA TYR A 137 7.00 5.20 1.52
C TYR A 137 7.66 6.14 0.52
N ASN A 138 7.49 5.91 -0.78
CA ASN A 138 8.06 6.73 -1.85
C ASN A 138 7.50 8.17 -1.90
N GLN A 139 6.35 8.44 -1.28
CA GLN A 139 5.82 9.81 -1.13
C GLN A 139 6.52 10.60 -0.03
N ILE A 140 7.24 9.91 0.88
CA ILE A 140 7.93 10.51 2.02
C ILE A 140 9.46 10.55 1.81
N ALA A 141 10.01 9.50 1.22
CA ALA A 141 11.45 9.21 1.15
C ALA A 141 12.24 10.10 0.18
#